data_AF-A0A2W6YMZ9-F1
#
_entry.id   AF-A0A2W6YMZ9-F1
#
_cell.length_a   1.000
_cell.length_b   1.000
_cell.length_c   1.000
_cell.angle_alpha   90.00
_cell.angle_beta   90.00
_cell.angle_gamma   90.00
#
_symmetry.space_group_name_H-M   'P 1'
#
loop_
_entity.id
_entity.type
_entity.pdbx_description
1 polymer ?
#
loop_
_entity_poly.entity_id
_entity_poly.type
_entity_poly.pdbx_seq_one_letter_code
_entity_poly.pdbx_strand_id
1 'polypeptide(L)'
;MEYIAISVNWERPTMTDLDKFLQAMEQRQQQKIFVHCAKNMRFSAFVYLYRRLLLNCDPAQAIADLHKIWQPNETWQKFFDTKLS
;
A
#
# COMPACT_ATOMS: atom_id res chain seq x y z
N MET A 1 17.43 15.17 -1.71
CA MET A 1 16.77 13.85 -1.59
C MET A 1 15.63 14.06 -0.61
N GLU A 2 14.39 13.92 -1.06
CA GLU A 2 13.22 14.10 -0.19
C GLU A 2 12.94 12.79 0.55
N TYR A 3 12.68 12.86 1.85
CA TYR A 3 12.34 11.70 2.66
C TYR A 3 10.98 11.93 3.33
N ILE A 4 10.07 10.98 3.13
CA ILE A 4 8.71 11.04 3.67
C ILE A 4 8.53 9.85 4.61
N ALA A 5 8.36 10.13 5.90
CA ALA A 5 8.10 9.12 6.91
C ALA A 5 6.58 8.94 7.09
N ILE A 6 6.08 7.73 6.86
CA ILE A 6 4.69 7.35 7.12
C ILE A 6 4.70 6.21 8.15
N SER A 7 4.28 6.53 9.38
CA SER A 7 4.30 5.61 10.52
C SER A 7 3.07 4.72 10.54
N VAL A 8 3.08 3.67 9.73
CA VAL A 8 1.96 2.70 9.66
C VAL A 8 2.02 1.71 10.82
N ASN A 9 0.99 1.73 11.67
CA ASN A 9 0.78 0.70 12.70
C ASN A 9 0.38 -0.63 12.04
N TRP A 10 1.08 -1.70 12.40
CA TRP A 10 0.86 -3.03 11.82
C TRP A 10 -0.47 -3.65 12.23
N GLU A 11 -0.85 -3.52 13.49
CA GLU A 11 -2.05 -4.15 14.05
C GLU A 11 -3.31 -3.31 13.81
N ARG A 12 -3.13 -2.01 13.57
CA ARG A 12 -4.21 -1.05 13.35
C ARG A 12 -3.86 -0.10 12.20
N PRO A 13 -3.82 -0.59 10.94
CA PRO A 13 -3.62 0.29 9.79
C PRO A 13 -4.75 1.32 9.70
N THR A 14 -4.43 2.55 9.31
CA THR A 14 -5.40 3.65 9.25
C THR A 14 -5.60 4.15 7.83
N MET A 15 -6.80 4.62 7.51
CA MET A 15 -7.08 5.24 6.20
C MET A 15 -6.29 6.54 6.04
N THR A 16 -6.08 7.30 7.12
CA THR A 16 -5.25 8.51 7.09
C THR A 16 -3.82 8.22 6.64
N ASP A 17 -3.21 7.14 7.09
CA ASP A 17 -1.85 6.77 6.66
C ASP A 17 -1.82 6.31 5.20
N LEU A 18 -2.86 5.61 4.76
CA LEU A 18 -3.01 5.23 3.36
C LEU A 18 -3.17 6.47 2.48
N ASP A 19 -4.03 7.41 2.84
CA ASP A 19 -4.28 8.61 2.03
C ASP A 19 -3.00 9.47 1.91
N LYS A 20 -2.21 9.60 2.99
CA LYS A 20 -0.88 10.22 2.93
C LYS A 20 0.04 9.51 1.95
N PHE A 21 0.03 8.18 1.94
CA PHE A 21 0.82 7.39 1.00
C PHE A 21 0.37 7.59 -0.44
N LEU A 22 -0.93 7.51 -0.71
CA LEU A 22 -1.49 7.70 -2.06
C LEU A 22 -1.17 9.09 -2.59
N GLN A 23 -1.34 10.13 -1.77
CA GLN A 23 -1.01 11.51 -2.13
C GLN A 23 0.50 11.66 -2.44
N ALA A 24 1.37 11.07 -1.62
CA ALA A 24 2.81 11.12 -1.84
C ALA A 24 3.22 10.43 -3.16
N MET A 25 2.58 9.30 -3.50
CA MET A 25 2.82 8.57 -4.75
C MET A 25 2.28 9.33 -5.97
N GLU A 26 1.08 9.90 -5.88
CA GLU A 26 0.45 10.65 -6.97
C GLU A 26 1.28 11.89 -7.37
N GLN A 27 1.78 12.63 -6.39
CA GLN A 27 2.65 13.79 -6.63
C GLN A 27 3.99 13.44 -7.30
N ARG A 28 4.36 12.15 -7.34
CA ARG A 28 5.68 11.66 -7.76
C ARG A 28 5.61 10.58 -8.85
N GLN A 29 4.50 10.50 -9.60
CA GLN A 29 4.29 9.47 -10.63
C GLN A 29 5.41 9.34 -11.68
N GLN A 30 6.12 10.43 -11.99
CA GLN A 30 7.22 10.44 -12.97
C GLN A 30 8.61 10.20 -12.35
N GLN A 31 8.68 9.89 -11.06
CA GLN A 31 9.93 9.70 -10.33
C GLN A 31 10.13 8.23 -9.95
N LYS A 32 11.37 7.79 -9.91
CA LYS A 32 11.72 6.51 -9.29
C LYS A 32 11.67 6.68 -7.77
N ILE A 33 10.69 6.05 -7.13
CA ILE A 33 10.49 6.11 -5.67
C ILE A 33 11.00 4.80 -5.06
N PHE A 34 11.82 4.91 -4.02
CA PHE A 34 12.18 3.77 -3.18
C PHE A 34 11.30 3.78 -1.92
N VAL A 35 10.49 2.74 -1.77
CA VAL A 35 9.62 2.57 -0.60
C VAL A 35 10.05 1.31 0.13
N HIS A 36 10.31 1.43 1.44
CA HIS A 36 10.72 0.28 2.25
C HIS A 36 10.09 0.33 3.64
N CYS A 37 10.02 -0.82 4.30
CA CYS A 37 9.79 -0.93 5.75
C CYS A 37 10.61 -2.11 6.29
N ALA A 38 10.56 -2.38 7.59
CA ALA A 38 11.42 -3.40 8.20
C ALA A 38 11.28 -4.82 7.60
N LYS A 39 10.09 -5.18 7.08
CA LYS A 39 9.80 -6.50 6.50
C LYS A 39 9.10 -6.45 5.13
N ASN A 40 9.03 -5.27 4.52
CA ASN A 40 8.31 -5.01 3.27
C ASN A 40 6.78 -5.30 3.26
N MET A 41 6.19 -5.73 4.38
CA MET A 41 4.76 -6.08 4.45
C MET A 41 3.80 -4.87 4.42
N ARG A 42 4.08 -3.82 5.21
CA ARG A 42 3.21 -2.64 5.32
C ARG A 42 3.10 -1.88 4.00
N PHE A 43 4.23 -1.61 3.38
CA PHE A 43 4.21 -0.84 2.14
C PHE A 43 3.69 -1.67 0.97
N SER A 44 3.93 -2.98 0.92
CA SER A 44 3.39 -3.82 -0.16
C SER A 44 1.86 -3.83 -0.13
N ALA A 45 1.25 -3.82 1.06
CA ALA A 45 -0.19 -3.65 1.23
C ALA A 45 -0.70 -2.30 0.68
N PHE A 46 0.04 -1.21 0.94
CA PHE A 46 -0.30 0.12 0.42
C PHE A 46 -0.07 0.22 -1.10
N VAL A 47 0.99 -0.40 -1.63
CA VAL A 47 1.24 -0.49 -3.07
C VAL A 47 0.16 -1.31 -3.77
N TYR A 48 -0.32 -2.38 -3.15
CA TYR A 48 -1.47 -3.15 -3.63
C TYR A 48 -2.69 -2.22 -3.81
N LEU A 49 -3.05 -1.46 -2.77
CA LEU A 49 -4.17 -0.50 -2.84
C LEU A 49 -3.92 0.61 -3.86
N TYR A 50 -2.71 1.17 -3.92
CA TYR A 50 -2.34 2.18 -4.92
C TYR A 50 -2.55 1.67 -6.35
N ARG A 51 -2.11 0.44 -6.65
CA ARG A 51 -2.29 -0.18 -7.97
C ARG A 51 -3.76 -0.43 -8.30
N ARG A 52 -4.56 -0.82 -7.30
CA ARG A 52 -6.00 -1.08 -7.45
C ARG A 52 -6.81 0.20 -7.66
N LEU A 53 -6.45 1.28 -6.97
CA LEU A 53 -7.25 2.51 -6.91
C LEU A 53 -6.85 3.54 -7.96
N LEU A 54 -5.55 3.71 -8.23
CA LEU A 54 -5.04 4.80 -9.07
C LEU A 54 -4.47 4.34 -10.41
N LEU A 55 -4.02 3.09 -10.51
CA LEU A 55 -3.40 2.56 -11.73
C LEU A 55 -4.30 1.60 -12.52
N ASN A 56 -5.54 1.37 -12.08
CA ASN A 56 -6.49 0.42 -12.69
C ASN A 56 -5.85 -0.94 -13.00
N CYS A 57 -4.92 -1.40 -12.15
CA CYS A 57 -4.26 -2.68 -12.31
C CYS A 57 -5.28 -3.80 -12.10
N ASP A 58 -5.15 -4.88 -12.88
CA ASP A 58 -5.95 -6.09 -12.68
C ASP A 58 -5.90 -6.54 -11.21
N PRO A 59 -7.07 -6.67 -10.55
CA PRO A 59 -7.21 -7.23 -9.21
C PRO A 59 -6.38 -8.48 -8.94
N ALA A 60 -6.40 -9.45 -9.87
CA ALA A 60 -5.74 -10.74 -9.70
C ALA A 60 -4.22 -10.58 -9.74
N GLN A 61 -3.71 -9.77 -10.65
CA GLN A 61 -2.28 -9.46 -10.72
C GLN A 61 -1.80 -8.69 -9.48
N ALA A 62 -2.56 -7.69 -9.03
CA ALA A 62 -2.18 -6.86 -7.90
C ALA A 62 -2.07 -7.69 -6.60
N ILE A 63 -3.03 -8.58 -6.35
CA ILE A 63 -3.02 -9.44 -5.15
C ILE A 63 -1.94 -10.53 -5.25
N ALA A 64 -1.71 -11.09 -6.44
CA ALA A 64 -0.65 -12.09 -6.64
C ALA A 64 0.74 -11.53 -6.30
N ASP A 65 1.01 -10.27 -6.65
CA ASP A 65 2.28 -9.61 -6.30
C ASP A 65 2.42 -9.35 -4.80
N LEU A 66 1.32 -9.04 -4.09
CA LEU A 66 1.32 -8.94 -2.64
C LEU A 66 1.64 -10.30 -1.99
N HIS A 67 1.01 -11.36 -2.48
CA HIS A 67 1.17 -12.73 -1.97
C HIS A 67 2.59 -13.29 -2.13
N LYS A 68 3.37 -12.81 -3.10
CA LYS A 68 4.80 -13.14 -3.21
C LYS A 68 5.62 -12.66 -2.02
N ILE A 69 5.17 -11.60 -1.34
CA ILE A 69 5.84 -11.03 -0.17
C ILE A 69 5.26 -11.65 1.11
N TRP A 70 3.93 -11.67 1.23
CA TRP A 70 3.24 -12.24 2.38
C TRP A 70 1.74 -12.40 2.13
N GLN A 71 1.08 -13.25 2.92
CA GLN A 71 -0.38 -13.42 2.86
C GLN A 71 -1.08 -12.51 3.88
N PRO A 72 -2.01 -11.65 3.45
CA PRO A 72 -2.79 -10.78 4.34
C PRO A 72 -3.47 -11.55 5.46
N ASN A 73 -3.30 -11.09 6.70
CA ASN A 73 -4.08 -11.59 7.83
C ASN A 73 -5.46 -10.92 7.87
N GLU A 74 -6.30 -11.33 8.82
CA GLU A 74 -7.66 -10.80 8.97
C GLU A 74 -7.71 -9.26 9.08
N THR A 75 -6.79 -8.65 9.84
CA THR A 75 -6.71 -7.19 9.97
C THR A 75 -6.53 -6.50 8.63
N TRP A 76 -5.58 -6.97 7.83
CA TRP A 76 -5.26 -6.35 6.54
C TRP A 76 -6.28 -6.69 5.45
N GLN A 77 -6.87 -7.89 5.49
CA GLN A 77 -8.01 -8.23 4.62
C GLN A 77 -9.18 -7.28 4.87
N LYS A 78 -9.61 -7.12 6.13
CA LYS A 78 -10.67 -6.15 6.50
C LYS A 78 -10.33 -4.74 6.07
N PHE A 79 -9.07 -4.34 6.22
CA PHE A 79 -8.59 -3.04 5.77
C PHE A 79 -8.75 -2.86 4.24
N PHE A 80 -8.40 -3.87 3.46
CA PHE A 80 -8.59 -3.85 2.00
C PHE A 80 -10.06 -3.80 1.62
N ASP A 81 -10.88 -4.64 2.22
CA ASP A 81 -12.32 -4.69 1.95
C ASP A 81 -12.99 -3.34 2.25
N THR A 82 -12.60 -2.70 3.35
CA THR A 82 -13.12 -1.37 3.73
C THR A 82 -12.78 -0.30 2.69
N LYS A 83 -11.61 -0.39 2.05
CA LYS A 83 -11.16 0.62 1.08
C LYS A 83 -11.62 0.33 -0.36
N LEU A 84 -11.86 -0.94 -0.69
CA LEU A 84 -12.22 -1.40 -2.04
C LEU A 84 -13.73 -1.63 -2.21
N SER A 85 -14.52 -1.56 -1.13
CA SER A 85 -15.98 -1.50 -1.18
C SER A 85 -16.48 -0.15 -1.67
#